data_AF-A0A811K6C6-F1
#
_entry.id   AF-A0A811K6C6-F1
#
_cell.length_a   1.000
_cell.length_b   1.000
_cell.length_c   1.000
_cell.angle_alpha   90.00
_cell.angle_beta   90.00
_cell.angle_gamma   90.00
#
_symmetry.space_group_name_H-M   'P 1'
#
loop_
_entity.id
_entity.type
_entity.pdbx_description
1 polymer ?
#
loop_
_entity_poly.entity_id
_entity_poly.type
_entity_poly.pdbx_seq_one_letter_code
_entity_poly.pdbx_strand_id
1 'polypeptide(L)'
;MTEAPESSEQTSTDPQPEVTEDLEVEEEPEKRQIFTIFDKNNDGTISVNQVGSALRGLGLCPTEKELSEIMDQWKDQPDARLTFDEFVPIFEQLENTRVANTKDEFMDGLQHFDADGTGLIKTSQLRHILTTLGEKLTEQEVDQLLEGLGDENGLLNIDDFVQLITQ
;
A
#
# COMPACT_ATOMS: atom_id res chain seq x y z
N MET A 1 -18.43 2.72 -81.32
CA MET A 1 -18.88 3.76 -80.38
C MET A 1 -19.12 3.04 -79.05
N THR A 2 -18.30 3.16 -78.01
CA THR A 2 -17.14 3.98 -77.72
C THR A 2 -16.37 3.26 -76.59
N GLU A 3 -15.06 3.41 -76.63
CA GLU A 3 -14.00 2.95 -75.72
C GLU A 3 -14.31 2.85 -74.21
N ALA A 4 -13.69 1.84 -73.60
CA ALA A 4 -13.02 1.99 -72.30
C ALA A 4 -11.58 2.48 -72.54
N PRO A 5 -11.04 3.33 -71.67
CA PRO A 5 -9.70 3.13 -71.09
C PRO A 5 -9.70 3.34 -69.56
N GLU A 6 -8.98 2.54 -68.76
CA GLU A 6 -7.59 2.74 -68.25
C GLU A 6 -7.44 3.99 -67.36
N SER A 7 -6.78 4.04 -66.19
CA SER A 7 -5.56 3.40 -65.66
C SER A 7 -5.56 3.58 -64.11
N SER A 8 -5.11 2.63 -63.29
CA SER A 8 -3.75 2.43 -62.73
C SER A 8 -3.30 3.43 -61.65
N GLU A 9 -3.07 2.95 -60.42
CA GLU A 9 -2.05 3.39 -59.43
C GLU A 9 -2.17 2.46 -58.20
N GLN A 10 -1.36 1.39 -58.08
CA GLN A 10 -0.02 1.28 -57.46
C GLN A 10 0.07 1.65 -55.96
N THR A 11 0.37 0.62 -55.16
CA THR A 11 1.25 0.56 -53.96
C THR A 11 0.94 1.55 -52.82
N SER A 12 0.69 1.07 -51.60
CA SER A 12 1.80 0.71 -50.72
C SER A 12 1.34 -0.23 -49.61
N THR A 13 2.03 -1.35 -49.51
CA THR A 13 2.19 -2.11 -48.28
C THR A 13 2.98 -1.24 -47.32
N ASP A 14 2.38 -0.80 -46.23
CA ASP A 14 3.11 -0.23 -45.09
C ASP A 14 3.09 -1.25 -43.94
N PRO A 15 4.26 -1.53 -43.34
CA PRO A 15 4.46 -2.66 -42.44
C PRO A 15 3.81 -2.44 -41.08
N GLN A 16 3.34 -3.53 -40.48
CA GLN A 16 3.11 -3.60 -39.04
C GLN A 16 4.40 -3.18 -38.31
N PRO A 17 4.34 -2.25 -37.35
CA PRO A 17 5.33 -2.25 -36.28
C PRO A 17 4.97 -3.40 -35.34
N GLU A 18 5.66 -4.52 -35.52
CA GLU A 18 5.95 -5.44 -34.42
C GLU A 18 6.91 -4.69 -33.48
N VAL A 19 6.35 -3.90 -32.56
CA VAL A 19 7.11 -3.35 -31.43
C VAL A 19 7.00 -4.35 -30.29
N THR A 20 8.04 -5.16 -30.21
CA THR A 20 8.49 -5.77 -28.97
C THR A 20 9.08 -4.64 -28.13
N GLU A 21 8.29 -4.06 -27.23
CA GLU A 21 8.79 -3.19 -26.18
C GLU A 21 8.32 -3.72 -24.83
N ASP A 22 9.33 -4.00 -24.04
CA ASP A 22 9.37 -4.50 -22.68
C ASP A 22 8.25 -3.99 -21.75
N LEU A 23 7.84 -4.91 -20.87
CA LEU A 23 7.04 -4.67 -19.69
C LEU A 23 7.69 -3.61 -18.78
N GLU A 24 7.34 -2.33 -18.94
CA GLU A 24 7.65 -1.28 -17.94
C GLU A 24 6.49 -0.27 -17.73
N VAL A 25 5.30 -0.52 -18.30
CA VAL A 25 4.19 0.47 -18.36
C VAL A 25 3.03 0.20 -17.39
N GLU A 26 3.10 -0.82 -16.54
CA GLU A 26 1.95 -1.23 -15.70
C GLU A 26 1.93 -0.73 -14.25
N GLU A 27 2.97 -0.05 -13.73
CA GLU A 27 2.94 0.44 -12.34
C GLU A 27 2.39 1.87 -12.17
N GLU A 28 2.59 2.74 -13.16
CA GLU A 28 1.93 4.06 -13.19
C GLU A 28 0.38 4.01 -13.19
N PRO A 29 -0.31 3.08 -13.91
CA PRO A 29 -1.76 3.06 -13.92
C PRO A 29 -2.35 2.73 -12.55
N GLU A 30 -1.75 1.85 -11.73
CA GLU A 30 -2.27 1.54 -10.39
C GLU A 30 -2.12 2.74 -9.44
N LYS A 31 -0.94 3.37 -9.42
CA LYS A 31 -0.67 4.61 -8.67
C LYS A 31 -1.67 5.70 -9.04
N ARG A 32 -1.92 5.88 -10.34
CA ARG A 32 -2.87 6.87 -10.87
C ARG A 32 -4.33 6.50 -10.60
N GLN A 33 -4.68 5.22 -10.63
CA GLN A 33 -6.03 4.74 -10.30
C GLN A 33 -6.36 5.03 -8.84
N ILE A 34 -5.50 4.66 -7.90
CA ILE A 34 -5.71 4.96 -6.48
C ILE A 34 -5.75 6.47 -6.26
N PHE A 35 -4.83 7.23 -6.84
CA PHE A 35 -4.85 8.70 -6.73
C PHE A 35 -6.20 9.29 -7.20
N THR A 36 -6.74 8.81 -8.32
CA THR A 36 -8.03 9.25 -8.87
C THR A 36 -9.21 8.87 -7.95
N ILE A 37 -9.13 7.76 -7.22
CA ILE A 37 -10.16 7.38 -6.23
C ILE A 37 -10.22 8.40 -5.08
N PHE A 38 -9.08 8.98 -4.71
CA PHE A 38 -8.98 9.97 -3.63
C PHE A 38 -9.21 11.42 -4.10
N ASP A 39 -8.92 11.73 -5.37
CA ASP A 39 -9.21 13.01 -6.03
C ASP A 39 -10.71 13.17 -6.36
N LYS A 40 -11.52 13.43 -5.32
CA LYS A 40 -12.97 13.53 -5.44
C LYS A 40 -13.45 14.63 -6.38
N ASN A 41 -12.70 15.71 -6.53
CA ASN A 41 -13.08 16.86 -7.33
C ASN A 41 -12.39 16.89 -8.70
N ASN A 42 -11.58 15.88 -9.03
CA ASN A 42 -10.89 15.72 -10.32
C ASN A 42 -10.04 16.94 -10.68
N ASP A 43 -9.38 17.54 -9.68
CA ASP A 43 -8.51 18.69 -9.90
C ASP A 43 -7.02 18.33 -9.94
N GLY A 44 -6.72 17.03 -9.94
CA GLY A 44 -5.38 16.50 -10.03
C GLY A 44 -4.63 16.55 -8.70
N THR A 45 -5.32 16.74 -7.57
CA THR A 45 -4.69 16.84 -6.26
C THR A 45 -5.42 16.07 -5.15
N ILE A 46 -4.67 15.53 -4.19
CA ILE A 46 -5.23 14.91 -2.97
C ILE A 46 -4.79 15.68 -1.74
N SER A 47 -5.61 15.70 -0.69
CA SER A 47 -5.21 16.33 0.56
C SER A 47 -4.07 15.58 1.24
N VAL A 48 -3.17 16.28 1.94
CA VAL A 48 -2.11 15.66 2.76
C VAL A 48 -2.67 14.57 3.69
N ASN A 49 -3.82 14.82 4.31
CA ASN A 49 -4.49 13.85 5.20
C ASN A 49 -4.97 12.56 4.52
N GLN A 50 -5.05 12.54 3.18
CA GLN A 50 -5.46 11.37 2.40
C GLN A 50 -4.28 10.55 1.89
N VAL A 51 -3.05 11.06 1.98
CA VAL A 51 -1.84 10.39 1.48
C VAL A 51 -1.65 9.04 2.18
N GLY A 52 -1.82 8.97 3.50
CA GLY A 52 -1.73 7.69 4.24
C GLY A 52 -2.73 6.64 3.73
N SER A 53 -3.97 7.04 3.49
CA SER A 53 -5.00 6.16 2.93
C SER A 53 -4.71 5.75 1.49
N ALA A 54 -4.15 6.65 0.68
CA ALA A 54 -3.74 6.35 -0.70
C ALA A 54 -2.58 5.36 -0.74
N LEU A 55 -1.57 5.53 0.13
CA LEU A 55 -0.45 4.59 0.26
C LEU A 55 -0.93 3.19 0.68
N ARG A 56 -1.86 3.12 1.65
CA ARG A 56 -2.54 1.87 2.05
C ARG A 56 -3.36 1.25 0.91
N GLY A 57 -4.01 2.08 0.10
CA GLY A 57 -4.72 1.64 -1.10
C GLY A 57 -3.81 1.03 -2.17
N LEU A 58 -2.52 1.38 -2.17
CA LEU A 58 -1.49 0.81 -3.05
C LEU A 58 -0.73 -0.35 -2.39
N GLY A 59 -1.22 -0.86 -1.24
CA GLY A 59 -0.62 -2.00 -0.55
C GLY A 59 0.62 -1.66 0.30
N LEU A 60 0.94 -0.38 0.49
CA LEU A 60 1.94 0.05 1.47
C LEU A 60 1.28 0.25 2.84
N CYS A 61 1.89 -0.28 3.90
CA CYS A 61 1.43 -0.09 5.27
C CYS A 61 2.45 0.71 6.08
N PRO A 62 2.70 2.00 5.75
CA PRO A 62 3.62 2.82 6.51
C PRO A 62 3.08 3.01 7.94
N THR A 63 3.99 3.10 8.90
CA THR A 63 3.63 3.47 10.27
C THR A 63 3.26 4.95 10.37
N GLU A 64 2.54 5.34 11.42
CA GLU A 64 2.17 6.75 11.60
C GLU A 64 3.43 7.62 11.80
N LYS A 65 4.49 7.06 12.39
CA LYS A 65 5.79 7.73 12.47
C LYS A 65 6.42 7.94 11.09
N GLU A 66 6.51 6.91 10.25
CA GLU A 66 7.07 7.04 8.90
C GLU A 66 6.28 8.06 8.06
N LEU A 67 4.95 7.99 8.17
CA LEU A 67 4.06 8.93 7.52
C LEU A 67 4.27 10.36 8.04
N SER A 68 4.39 10.54 9.36
CA SER A 68 4.65 11.84 9.97
C SER A 68 6.03 12.40 9.60
N GLU A 69 7.04 11.57 9.43
CA GLU A 69 8.38 12.00 9.01
C GLU A 69 8.38 12.51 7.57
N ILE A 70 7.69 11.82 6.66
CA ILE A 70 7.55 12.25 5.27
C ILE A 70 6.64 13.47 5.15
N MET A 71 5.56 13.51 5.94
CA MET A 71 4.61 14.62 5.93
C MET A 71 5.07 15.84 6.75
N ASP A 72 6.21 15.80 7.45
CA ASP A 72 6.69 16.90 8.30
C ASP A 72 6.82 18.22 7.52
N GLN A 73 7.13 18.14 6.21
CA GLN A 73 7.24 19.32 5.35
C GLN A 73 5.90 20.05 5.14
N TRP A 74 4.76 19.39 5.38
CA TRP A 74 3.41 19.98 5.33
C TRP A 74 2.74 20.09 6.70
N LYS A 75 3.45 19.87 7.82
CA LYS A 75 2.84 19.87 9.16
C LYS A 75 2.11 21.15 9.55
N ASP A 76 2.61 22.30 9.05
CA ASP A 76 2.03 23.61 9.29
C ASP A 76 1.00 24.00 8.21
N GLN A 77 0.68 23.09 7.29
CA GLN A 77 -0.22 23.27 6.16
C GLN A 77 -1.27 22.15 6.09
N PRO A 78 -2.23 22.09 7.03
CA PRO A 78 -3.23 21.01 7.09
C PRO A 78 -4.17 20.96 5.88
N ASP A 79 -4.32 22.09 5.17
CA ASP A 79 -5.10 22.22 3.93
C ASP A 79 -4.23 22.04 2.67
N ALA A 80 -2.95 21.69 2.80
CA ALA A 80 -2.09 21.42 1.66
C ALA A 80 -2.64 20.23 0.85
N ARG A 81 -2.40 20.32 -0.45
CA ARG A 81 -2.80 19.30 -1.41
C ARG A 81 -1.60 18.97 -2.28
N LEU A 82 -1.41 17.70 -2.57
CA LEU A 82 -0.31 17.19 -3.37
C LEU A 82 -0.81 16.86 -4.76
N THR A 83 -0.03 17.21 -5.77
CA THR A 83 -0.23 16.70 -7.13
C THR A 83 0.22 15.24 -7.22
N PHE A 84 -0.13 14.59 -8.33
CA PHE A 84 0.36 13.23 -8.61
C PHE A 84 1.90 13.17 -8.63
N ASP A 85 2.56 14.16 -9.26
CA ASP A 85 4.03 14.25 -9.33
C ASP A 85 4.69 14.42 -7.94
N GLU A 86 3.99 14.99 -6.96
CA GLU A 86 4.46 15.10 -5.57
C GLU A 86 4.18 13.83 -4.76
N PHE A 87 3.16 13.07 -5.12
CA PHE A 87 2.77 11.83 -4.43
C PHE A 87 3.65 10.63 -4.82
N VAL A 88 4.00 10.48 -6.10
CA VAL A 88 4.84 9.37 -6.59
C VAL A 88 6.16 9.22 -5.83
N PRO A 89 6.97 10.27 -5.60
CA PRO A 89 8.24 10.12 -4.87
C PRO A 89 8.04 9.71 -3.41
N ILE A 90 6.92 10.09 -2.78
CA ILE A 90 6.58 9.63 -1.41
C ILE A 90 6.34 8.13 -1.42
N PHE A 91 5.56 7.65 -2.39
CA PHE A 91 5.29 6.23 -2.56
C PHE A 91 6.58 5.44 -2.80
N GLU A 92 7.40 5.87 -3.76
CA GLU A 92 8.66 5.19 -4.12
C GLU A 92 9.67 5.17 -2.96
N GLN A 93 9.70 6.23 -2.14
CA GLN A 93 10.56 6.26 -0.96
C GLN A 93 10.14 5.20 0.07
N LEU A 94 8.84 5.07 0.32
CA LEU A 94 8.31 4.06 1.25
C LEU A 94 8.44 2.64 0.71
N GLU A 95 8.20 2.46 -0.59
CA GLU A 95 8.37 1.18 -1.28
C GLU A 95 9.82 0.69 -1.21
N ASN A 96 10.80 1.57 -1.48
CA ASN A 96 12.22 1.23 -1.40
C ASN A 96 12.73 1.02 0.04
N THR A 97 12.10 1.66 1.02
CA THR A 97 12.45 1.49 2.44
C THR A 97 11.68 0.34 3.09
N ARG A 98 10.72 -0.26 2.36
CA ARG A 98 9.95 -1.39 2.83
C ARG A 98 10.90 -2.55 3.14
N VAL A 99 11.16 -2.73 4.43
CA VAL A 99 11.58 -4.03 4.92
C VAL A 99 10.36 -4.91 4.71
N ALA A 100 10.49 -5.91 3.83
CA ALA A 100 9.49 -6.94 3.70
C ALA A 100 9.45 -7.71 5.02
N ASN A 101 8.70 -7.19 5.98
CA ASN A 101 8.42 -7.90 7.22
C ASN A 101 7.54 -9.08 6.84
N THR A 102 8.19 -10.21 6.55
CA THR A 102 7.50 -11.40 6.11
C THR A 102 6.68 -11.97 7.25
N LYS A 103 5.65 -12.75 6.91
CA LYS A 103 4.93 -13.56 7.90
C LYS A 103 5.90 -14.31 8.82
N ASP A 104 6.99 -14.85 8.27
CA ASP A 104 8.02 -15.58 9.02
C ASP A 104 8.74 -14.71 10.07
N GLU A 105 9.06 -13.45 9.76
CA GLU A 105 9.70 -12.54 10.72
C GLU A 105 8.76 -12.17 11.88
N PHE A 106 7.47 -11.95 11.59
CA PHE A 106 6.47 -11.71 12.63
C PHE A 106 6.22 -12.96 13.48
N MET A 107 6.16 -14.15 12.85
CA MET A 107 6.03 -15.41 13.57
C MET A 107 7.24 -15.68 14.47
N ASP A 108 8.46 -15.42 14.00
CA ASP A 108 9.68 -15.56 14.80
C ASP A 108 9.74 -14.57 15.97
N GLY A 109 9.30 -13.33 15.75
CA GLY A 109 9.19 -12.33 16.81
C GLY A 109 8.16 -12.70 17.88
N LEU A 110 7.02 -13.28 17.48
CA LEU A 110 5.92 -13.62 18.39
C LEU A 110 6.08 -15.00 19.05
N GLN A 111 6.78 -15.97 18.43
CA GLN A 111 7.04 -17.27 19.07
C GLN A 111 7.87 -17.12 20.35
N HIS A 112 8.68 -16.06 20.48
CA HIS A 112 9.42 -15.79 21.71
C HIS A 112 8.49 -15.63 22.93
N PHE A 113 7.24 -15.25 22.71
CA PHE A 113 6.24 -15.07 23.76
C PHE A 113 5.37 -16.31 23.99
N ASP A 114 5.42 -17.30 23.10
CA ASP A 114 4.79 -18.61 23.24
C ASP A 114 5.83 -19.63 23.73
N ALA A 115 6.20 -19.52 25.01
CA ALA A 115 7.21 -20.39 25.63
C ALA A 115 6.83 -21.88 25.61
N ASP A 116 5.54 -22.18 25.47
CA ASP A 116 4.99 -23.54 25.46
C ASP A 116 4.88 -24.11 24.02
N GLY A 117 5.15 -23.31 22.99
CA GLY A 117 5.09 -23.73 21.58
C GLY A 117 3.69 -24.13 21.12
N THR A 118 2.66 -23.52 21.72
CA THR A 118 1.23 -23.82 21.47
C THR A 118 0.67 -23.11 20.23
N GLY A 119 1.37 -22.11 19.70
CA GLY A 119 0.88 -21.16 18.70
C GLY A 119 -0.06 -20.10 19.28
N LEU A 120 -0.23 -20.05 20.60
CA LEU A 120 -1.14 -19.15 21.30
C LEU A 120 -0.39 -18.20 22.23
N ILE A 121 -0.80 -16.94 22.27
CA ILE A 121 -0.29 -15.95 23.22
C ILE A 121 -1.43 -15.30 23.99
N LYS A 122 -1.16 -14.88 25.23
CA LYS A 122 -2.14 -14.13 26.02
C LYS A 122 -2.37 -12.76 25.39
N THR A 123 -3.63 -12.39 25.18
CA THR A 123 -4.01 -11.07 24.66
C THR A 123 -3.47 -9.93 25.52
N SER A 124 -3.42 -10.13 26.85
CA SER A 124 -2.82 -9.18 27.79
C SER A 124 -1.32 -8.99 27.60
N GLN A 125 -0.59 -10.05 27.22
CA GLN A 125 0.84 -9.98 26.93
C GLN A 125 1.09 -9.25 25.61
N LEU A 126 0.32 -9.56 24.57
CA LEU A 126 0.39 -8.88 23.28
C LEU A 126 0.06 -7.40 23.41
N ARG A 127 -1.00 -7.05 24.17
CA ARG A 127 -1.33 -5.66 24.52
C ARG A 127 -0.13 -4.94 25.13
N HIS A 128 0.50 -5.55 26.13
CA HIS A 128 1.64 -4.92 26.80
C HIS A 128 2.80 -4.65 25.84
N ILE A 129 3.05 -5.56 24.89
CA ILE A 129 4.08 -5.40 23.86
C ILE A 129 3.73 -4.21 22.96
N LEU A 130 2.52 -4.18 22.42
CA LEU A 130 2.05 -3.14 21.48
C LEU A 130 1.98 -1.74 22.10
N THR A 131 1.85 -1.64 23.43
CA THR A 131 1.84 -0.35 24.14
C THR A 131 3.20 0.04 24.74
N THR A 132 4.19 -0.87 24.77
CA THR A 132 5.48 -0.63 25.44
C THR A 132 6.66 -0.59 24.48
N LEU A 133 6.65 -1.41 23.43
CA LEU A 133 7.79 -1.59 22.51
C LEU A 133 7.53 -0.90 21.17
N GLY A 134 8.57 -0.27 20.62
CA GLY A 134 8.52 0.36 19.30
C GLY A 134 7.60 1.58 19.23
N GLU A 135 6.84 1.66 18.14
CA GLU A 135 5.78 2.65 17.93
C GLU A 135 4.53 2.20 18.69
N LYS A 136 4.19 2.96 19.73
CA LYS A 136 3.18 2.55 20.71
C LYS A 136 1.80 2.85 20.19
N LEU A 137 0.97 1.84 20.15
CA LEU A 137 -0.46 2.00 19.97
C LEU A 137 -1.10 2.50 21.27
N THR A 138 -2.17 3.27 21.15
CA THR A 138 -3.04 3.62 22.26
C THR A 138 -3.86 2.41 22.69
N GLU A 139 -4.34 2.40 23.94
CA GLU A 139 -5.22 1.33 24.44
C GLU A 139 -6.43 1.09 23.52
N GLN A 140 -6.97 2.16 22.93
CA GLN A 140 -8.12 2.13 22.03
C GLN A 140 -7.79 1.49 20.68
N GLU A 141 -6.61 1.75 20.13
CA GLU A 141 -6.14 1.11 18.89
C GLU A 141 -5.84 -0.36 19.11
N VAL A 142 -5.27 -0.72 20.27
CA VAL A 142 -5.05 -2.12 20.64
C VAL A 142 -6.38 -2.84 20.85
N ASP A 143 -7.37 -2.20 21.48
CA ASP A 143 -8.71 -2.77 21.64
C ASP A 143 -9.35 -3.09 20.28
N GLN A 144 -9.24 -2.18 19.32
CA GLN A 144 -9.74 -2.39 17.95
C GLN A 144 -8.96 -3.48 17.21
N LEU A 145 -7.63 -3.51 17.36
CA LEU A 145 -6.78 -4.50 16.70
C LEU A 145 -7.01 -5.92 17.24
N LEU A 146 -7.26 -6.05 18.54
CA LEU A 146 -7.50 -7.34 19.20
C LEU A 146 -8.98 -7.74 19.23
N GLU A 147 -9.87 -6.91 18.68
CA GLU A 147 -11.30 -7.16 18.64
C GLU A 147 -11.58 -8.44 17.84
N GLY A 148 -12.15 -9.45 18.51
CA GLY A 148 -12.52 -10.71 17.88
C GLY A 148 -11.37 -11.73 17.69
N LEU A 149 -10.13 -11.41 18.07
CA LEU A 149 -9.00 -12.36 17.99
C LEU A 149 -8.77 -13.19 19.27
N GLY A 150 -9.30 -12.73 20.40
CA GLY A 150 -9.19 -13.43 21.68
C GLY A 150 -10.30 -14.46 21.88
N ASP A 151 -9.92 -15.66 22.35
CA ASP A 151 -10.86 -16.68 22.79
C ASP A 151 -11.47 -16.37 24.18
N GLU A 152 -12.36 -17.24 24.64
CA GLU A 152 -13.00 -17.16 25.96
C GLU A 152 -12.01 -17.22 27.14
N ASN A 153 -10.77 -17.64 26.91
CA ASN A 153 -9.69 -17.72 27.90
C ASN A 153 -8.70 -16.55 27.80
N GLY A 154 -8.91 -15.62 26.86
CA GLY A 154 -7.99 -14.51 26.59
C GLY A 154 -6.69 -14.94 25.91
N LEU A 155 -6.73 -16.06 25.18
CA LEU A 155 -5.67 -16.54 24.31
C LEU A 155 -5.97 -16.13 22.87
N LEU A 156 -4.92 -15.76 22.15
CA LEU A 156 -4.96 -15.34 20.76
C LEU A 156 -4.06 -16.28 19.95
N ASN A 157 -4.53 -16.65 18.76
CA ASN A 157 -3.72 -17.41 17.81
C ASN A 157 -2.76 -16.47 17.09
N ILE A 158 -1.46 -16.78 17.19
CA ILE A 158 -0.40 -15.98 16.57
C ILE A 158 -0.58 -15.93 15.05
N ASP A 159 -0.94 -17.04 14.41
CA ASP A 159 -1.09 -17.10 12.96
C ASP A 159 -2.23 -16.21 12.47
N ASP A 160 -3.37 -16.20 13.18
CA ASP A 160 -4.52 -15.35 12.86
C ASP A 160 -4.17 -13.86 13.00
N PHE A 161 -3.43 -13.50 14.05
CA PHE A 161 -2.96 -12.12 14.24
C PHE A 161 -1.96 -11.70 13.18
N VAL A 162 -0.98 -12.55 12.86
CA VAL A 162 -0.01 -12.25 11.80
C VAL A 162 -0.71 -12.11 10.46
N GLN A 163 -1.64 -13.01 10.12
CA GLN A 163 -2.45 -12.88 8.89
C GLN A 163 -3.22 -11.56 8.84
N LEU A 164 -3.76 -11.08 9.97
CA LEU A 164 -4.47 -9.81 10.03
C LEU A 164 -3.55 -8.62 9.71
N ILE A 165 -2.32 -8.61 10.24
CA ILE A 165 -1.40 -7.47 10.11
C ILE A 165 -0.50 -7.53 8.86
N THR A 166 -0.37 -8.70 8.23
CA THR A 166 0.42 -8.89 6.99
C THR A 166 -0.45 -8.99 5.73
N GLN A 167 -1.75 -8.65 5.81
CA GLN A 167 -2.63 -8.59 4.63
C GLN A 167 -2.23 -7.49 3.65
#